data_AF-A0A8S0W6I0-F1
#
_entry.id   AF-A0A8S0W6I0-F1
#
_cell.length_a   1.000
_cell.length_b   1.000
_cell.length_c   1.000
_cell.angle_alpha   90.00
_cell.angle_beta   90.00
_cell.angle_gamma   90.00
#
_symmetry.space_group_name_H-M   'P 1'
#
loop_
_entity.id
_entity.type
_entity.pdbx_description
1 polymer ?
#
loop_
_entity_poly.entity_id
_entity_poly.type
_entity_poly.pdbx_seq_one_letter_code
_entity_poly.pdbx_strand_id
1 'polypeptide(L)'
;MADASDSTENESPFPPGVLTEEHEKQMLAIHACLEEWVDTHNDSRKNAEGAKERLKVATEKLANLKIDAPYAYAPAPPYTYRSVLLSCTKTYWVALLAALDDDKKAEIAQRLEMVPPYGKRVPKFKGKRCVQKAAELNEREYEGLMRTAMFVAMGLVPDFVVEWWRELGEVGVMNWEDEPGR
;
A
#
# COMPACT_ATOMS: atom_id res chain seq x y z
N MET A 1 -14.80 18.14 -29.41
CA MET A 1 -13.95 18.39 -28.22
C MET A 1 -14.60 17.65 -27.07
N ALA A 2 -13.76 16.89 -26.37
CA ALA A 2 -14.01 15.86 -25.37
C ALA A 2 -15.39 15.83 -24.67
N ASP A 3 -16.04 14.68 -24.78
CA ASP A 3 -16.88 14.15 -23.72
C ASP A 3 -16.55 12.66 -23.62
N ALA A 4 -15.61 12.35 -22.73
CA ALA A 4 -15.26 11.00 -22.30
C ALA A 4 -15.04 11.08 -20.79
N SER A 5 -16.15 11.26 -20.08
CA SER A 5 -16.27 10.87 -18.68
C SER A 5 -16.19 9.35 -18.65
N ASP A 6 -14.98 8.81 -18.68
CA ASP A 6 -14.73 7.38 -18.52
C ASP A 6 -14.70 7.10 -17.02
N SER A 7 -15.81 6.58 -16.52
CA SER A 7 -15.98 6.12 -15.15
C SER A 7 -15.19 4.84 -14.94
N THR A 8 -13.89 4.96 -14.66
CA THR A 8 -13.03 3.85 -14.22
C THR A 8 -13.06 3.67 -12.69
N GLU A 9 -14.22 3.91 -12.07
CA GLU A 9 -14.37 3.79 -10.62
C GLU A 9 -14.72 2.33 -10.27
N ASN A 10 -13.74 1.57 -9.76
CA ASN A 10 -13.81 0.22 -9.15
C ASN A 10 -13.48 -1.02 -10.00
N GLU A 11 -12.86 -0.91 -11.17
CA GLU A 11 -12.31 -2.11 -11.81
C GLU A 11 -10.96 -2.49 -11.21
N SER A 12 -10.76 -3.79 -10.94
CA SER A 12 -9.51 -4.27 -10.36
C SER A 12 -8.31 -3.99 -11.25
N PRO A 13 -7.16 -3.59 -10.65
CA PRO A 13 -5.94 -3.32 -11.39
C PRO A 13 -5.29 -4.56 -12.01
N PHE A 14 -5.78 -5.75 -11.66
CA PHE A 14 -5.16 -7.01 -12.04
C PHE A 14 -6.01 -7.77 -13.06
N PRO A 15 -5.36 -8.57 -13.94
CA PRO A 15 -6.11 -9.36 -14.91
C PRO A 15 -7.16 -10.26 -14.23
N PRO A 16 -8.34 -10.46 -14.86
CA PRO A 16 -9.39 -11.30 -14.29
C PRO A 16 -8.88 -12.70 -13.94
N GLY A 17 -9.26 -13.20 -12.76
CA GLY A 17 -8.91 -14.54 -12.28
C GLY A 17 -7.50 -14.70 -11.71
N VAL A 18 -6.69 -13.64 -11.65
CA VAL A 18 -5.38 -13.65 -10.98
C VAL A 18 -5.54 -13.65 -9.46
N LEU A 19 -6.48 -12.85 -8.96
CA LEU A 19 -6.80 -12.74 -7.54
C LEU A 19 -8.10 -13.49 -7.23
N THR A 20 -8.25 -13.91 -5.97
CA THR A 20 -9.57 -14.33 -5.49
C THR A 20 -10.47 -13.11 -5.32
N GLU A 21 -11.79 -13.30 -5.42
CA GLU A 21 -12.77 -12.23 -5.24
C GLU A 21 -12.61 -11.54 -3.87
N GLU A 22 -12.26 -12.30 -2.82
CA GLU A 22 -12.00 -11.73 -1.50
C GLU A 22 -10.78 -10.82 -1.50
N HIS A 23 -9.67 -11.22 -2.13
CA HIS A 23 -8.45 -10.40 -2.17
C HIS A 23 -8.71 -9.10 -2.94
N GLU A 24 -9.39 -9.20 -4.08
CA GLU A 24 -9.78 -8.06 -4.91
C GLU A 24 -10.66 -7.07 -4.15
N LYS A 25 -11.66 -7.58 -3.41
CA LYS A 25 -12.51 -6.77 -2.55
C LYS A 25 -11.71 -6.02 -1.47
N GLN A 26 -10.73 -6.69 -0.83
CA GLN A 26 -9.86 -6.05 0.15
C GLN A 26 -9.01 -4.94 -0.48
N MET A 27 -8.42 -5.21 -1.65
CA MET A 27 -7.62 -4.23 -2.41
C MET A 27 -8.41 -2.96 -2.72
N LEU A 28 -9.63 -3.11 -3.26
CA LEU A 28 -10.49 -1.98 -3.62
C LEU A 28 -10.94 -1.18 -2.38
N ALA A 29 -11.29 -1.88 -1.30
CA ALA A 29 -11.65 -1.23 -0.04
C ALA A 29 -10.48 -0.44 0.57
N ILE A 30 -9.26 -0.97 0.48
CA ILE A 30 -8.05 -0.26 0.89
C ILE A 30 -7.86 0.98 0.01
N HIS A 31 -7.90 0.83 -1.32
CA HIS A 31 -7.67 1.95 -2.25
C HIS A 31 -8.65 3.10 -1.99
N ALA A 32 -9.96 2.81 -1.96
CA ALA A 32 -10.98 3.82 -1.68
C ALA A 32 -10.76 4.55 -0.34
N CYS A 33 -10.29 3.83 0.69
CA CYS A 33 -9.97 4.43 1.98
C CYS A 33 -8.72 5.34 1.93
N LEU A 34 -7.68 4.95 1.17
CA LEU A 34 -6.46 5.72 1.03
C LEU A 34 -6.69 6.97 0.16
N GLU A 35 -7.41 6.83 -0.95
CA GLU A 35 -7.80 7.90 -1.85
C GLU A 35 -8.61 8.98 -1.11
N GLU A 36 -9.67 8.59 -0.38
CA GLU A 36 -10.45 9.51 0.46
C GLU A 36 -9.56 10.26 1.47
N TRP A 37 -8.60 9.57 2.07
CA TRP A 37 -7.67 10.19 3.01
C TRP A 37 -6.76 11.21 2.32
N VAL A 38 -6.15 10.85 1.19
CA VAL A 38 -5.24 11.72 0.43
C VAL A 38 -5.97 12.97 -0.07
N ASP A 39 -7.17 12.83 -0.61
CA ASP A 39 -7.98 13.95 -1.10
C ASP A 39 -8.35 14.91 0.02
N THR A 40 -8.88 14.39 1.12
CA THR A 40 -9.26 15.23 2.27
C THR A 40 -8.06 15.90 2.94
N HIS A 41 -6.91 15.23 2.93
CA HIS A 41 -5.65 15.81 3.41
C HIS A 41 -5.18 16.96 2.49
N ASN A 42 -5.23 16.77 1.17
CA ASN A 42 -4.88 17.82 0.20
C ASN A 42 -5.81 19.03 0.27
N ASP A 43 -7.12 18.81 0.45
CA ASP A 43 -8.09 19.87 0.70
C ASP A 43 -7.80 20.64 2.00
N SER A 44 -7.43 19.92 3.06
CA SER A 44 -7.09 20.51 4.36
C SER A 44 -5.86 21.41 4.23
N ARG A 45 -4.84 20.98 3.48
CA ARG A 45 -3.65 21.82 3.17
C ARG A 45 -3.99 23.09 2.39
N LYS A 46 -5.04 23.06 1.58
CA LYS A 46 -5.53 24.21 0.81
C LYS A 46 -6.53 25.08 1.60
N ASN A 47 -6.83 24.74 2.86
CA ASN A 47 -7.86 25.37 3.69
C ASN A 47 -9.25 25.39 3.03
N ALA A 48 -9.60 24.35 2.27
CA ALA A 48 -10.94 24.22 1.70
C ALA A 48 -11.99 24.12 2.84
N GLU A 49 -13.19 24.63 2.56
CA GLU A 49 -14.28 24.64 3.55
C GLU A 49 -14.63 23.21 4.00
N GLY A 50 -14.75 23.02 5.31
CA GLY A 50 -15.06 21.72 5.93
C GLY A 50 -13.94 20.66 5.84
N ALA A 51 -12.79 20.96 5.22
CA ALA A 51 -11.76 19.95 4.93
C ALA A 51 -11.15 19.32 6.19
N LYS A 52 -11.02 20.07 7.29
CA LYS A 52 -10.49 19.54 8.55
C LYS A 52 -11.40 18.47 9.15
N GLU A 53 -12.71 18.65 9.09
CA GLU A 53 -13.66 17.65 9.59
C GLU A 53 -13.68 16.42 8.69
N ARG A 54 -13.66 16.62 7.36
CA ARG A 54 -13.55 15.49 6.42
C ARG A 54 -12.26 14.69 6.64
N LEU A 55 -11.13 15.35 6.83
CA LEU A 55 -9.85 14.68 7.12
C LEU A 55 -9.92 13.89 8.43
N LYS A 56 -10.57 14.43 9.46
CA LYS A 56 -10.80 13.71 10.72
C LYS A 56 -11.61 12.43 10.49
N VAL A 57 -12.71 12.53 9.75
CA VAL A 57 -13.55 11.36 9.39
C VAL A 57 -12.76 10.34 8.57
N ALA A 58 -11.99 10.78 7.57
CA ALA A 58 -11.15 9.89 6.76
C ALA A 58 -10.05 9.21 7.60
N THR A 59 -9.48 9.93 8.55
CA THR A 59 -8.47 9.40 9.49
C THR A 59 -9.08 8.36 10.44
N GLU A 60 -10.30 8.60 10.94
CA GLU A 60 -11.05 7.61 11.72
C GLU A 60 -11.44 6.38 10.90
N LYS A 61 -11.82 6.56 9.63
CA LYS A 61 -12.09 5.45 8.70
C LYS A 61 -10.84 4.60 8.49
N LEU A 62 -9.70 5.23 8.21
CA LEU A 62 -8.41 4.54 8.07
C LEU A 62 -8.06 3.74 9.32
N ALA A 63 -8.19 4.34 10.52
CA ALA A 63 -7.91 3.66 11.78
C ALA A 63 -8.80 2.42 12.02
N ASN A 64 -10.01 2.40 11.45
CA ASN A 64 -10.99 1.34 11.58
C ASN A 64 -11.06 0.39 10.37
N LEU A 65 -10.19 0.58 9.36
CA LEU A 65 -10.14 -0.27 8.18
C LEU A 65 -9.78 -1.70 8.59
N LYS A 66 -10.68 -2.64 8.30
CA LYS A 66 -10.49 -4.06 8.61
C LYS A 66 -10.04 -4.79 7.37
N ILE A 67 -8.88 -5.43 7.47
CA ILE A 67 -8.39 -6.35 6.46
C ILE A 67 -8.55 -7.76 7.01
N ASP A 68 -9.18 -8.63 6.22
CA ASP A 68 -9.47 -10.00 6.66
C ASP A 68 -8.24 -10.90 6.49
N ALA A 69 -8.19 -11.98 7.29
CA ALA A 69 -7.24 -13.06 7.05
C ALA A 69 -7.55 -13.73 5.70
N PRO A 70 -6.54 -14.20 4.94
CA PRO A 70 -5.12 -14.29 5.29
C PRO A 70 -4.28 -13.02 4.98
N TYR A 71 -4.91 -11.95 4.50
CA TYR A 71 -4.22 -10.75 3.98
C TYR A 71 -3.76 -9.79 5.09
N ALA A 72 -4.44 -9.80 6.23
CA ALA A 72 -4.05 -9.03 7.42
C ALA A 72 -2.62 -9.35 7.88
N TYR A 73 -1.89 -8.34 8.35
CA TYR A 73 -0.61 -8.54 9.02
C TYR A 73 -0.85 -9.09 10.43
N ALA A 74 -0.15 -10.17 10.78
CA ALA A 74 -0.29 -10.83 12.07
C ALA A 74 1.06 -11.35 12.59
N PRO A 75 1.35 -11.25 13.90
CA PRO A 75 0.53 -10.56 14.91
C PRO A 75 0.54 -9.04 14.71
N ALA A 76 -0.61 -8.40 14.92
CA ALA A 76 -0.74 -6.96 14.79
C ALA A 76 0.09 -6.22 15.86
N PRO A 77 0.84 -5.16 15.50
CA PRO A 77 1.51 -4.32 16.49
C PRO A 77 0.47 -3.58 17.35
N PRO A 78 0.82 -3.14 18.57
CA PRO A 78 -0.09 -2.46 19.49
C PRO A 78 -0.43 -1.01 19.09
N TYR A 79 -0.09 -0.62 17.87
CA TYR A 79 -0.24 0.72 17.30
C TYR A 79 -1.24 0.64 16.13
N THR A 80 -2.34 1.39 16.23
CA THR A 80 -3.50 1.26 15.33
C THR A 80 -3.13 1.50 13.87
N TYR A 81 -2.51 2.64 13.56
CA TYR A 81 -2.16 2.98 12.18
C TYR A 81 -1.06 2.07 11.65
N ARG A 82 -0.09 1.71 12.50
CA ARG A 82 0.96 0.75 12.12
C ARG A 82 0.35 -0.59 11.70
N SER A 83 -0.61 -1.10 12.48
CA SER A 83 -1.30 -2.36 12.19
C SER A 83 -2.05 -2.33 10.86
N VAL A 84 -2.84 -1.27 10.62
CA VAL A 84 -3.61 -1.11 9.38
C VAL A 84 -2.67 -0.95 8.18
N LEU A 85 -1.66 -0.09 8.26
CA LEU A 85 -0.73 0.17 7.15
C LEU A 85 0.10 -1.06 6.77
N LEU A 86 0.54 -1.86 7.75
CA LEU A 86 1.21 -3.13 7.49
C LEU A 86 0.29 -4.12 6.77
N SER A 87 -0.98 -4.18 7.19
CA SER A 87 -1.97 -5.05 6.56
C SER A 87 -2.29 -4.60 5.13
N CYS A 88 -2.40 -3.28 4.89
CA CYS A 88 -2.57 -2.72 3.54
C CYS A 88 -1.38 -3.08 2.65
N THR A 89 -0.17 -2.86 3.17
CA THR A 89 1.08 -3.15 2.46
C THR A 89 1.22 -4.63 2.11
N LYS A 90 0.92 -5.53 3.06
CA LYS A 90 0.92 -6.97 2.81
C LYS A 90 -0.10 -7.35 1.73
N THR A 91 -1.31 -6.83 1.83
CA THR A 91 -2.39 -7.10 0.86
C THR A 91 -1.99 -6.69 -0.55
N TYR A 92 -1.47 -5.47 -0.69
CA TYR A 92 -0.99 -4.92 -1.97
C TYR A 92 0.20 -5.70 -2.52
N TRP A 93 1.17 -6.04 -1.66
CA TRP A 93 2.37 -6.75 -2.08
C TRP A 93 2.08 -8.15 -2.59
N VAL A 94 1.24 -8.90 -1.88
CA VAL A 94 0.83 -10.24 -2.29
C VAL A 94 0.04 -10.18 -3.61
N ALA A 95 -0.86 -9.19 -3.76
CA ALA A 95 -1.62 -9.02 -5.00
C ALA A 95 -0.72 -8.69 -6.20
N LEU A 96 0.18 -7.72 -6.02
CA LEU A 96 1.13 -7.33 -7.06
C LEU A 96 1.95 -8.54 -7.52
N LEU A 97 2.52 -9.31 -6.60
CA LEU A 97 3.32 -10.47 -6.98
C LEU A 97 2.48 -11.61 -7.57
N ALA A 98 1.22 -11.78 -7.18
CA ALA A 98 0.34 -12.76 -7.84
C ALA A 98 0.11 -12.43 -9.32
N ALA A 99 0.05 -11.14 -9.67
CA ALA A 99 -0.20 -10.66 -11.02
C ALA A 99 1.02 -10.60 -11.95
N LEU A 100 2.22 -10.76 -11.41
CA LEU A 100 3.45 -10.71 -12.19
C LEU A 100 3.87 -12.10 -12.68
N ASP A 101 4.39 -12.15 -13.90
CA ASP A 101 5.15 -13.29 -14.41
C ASP A 101 6.51 -13.43 -13.70
N ASP A 102 7.20 -14.56 -13.94
CA ASP A 102 8.45 -14.88 -13.26
C ASP A 102 9.61 -13.95 -13.64
N ASP A 103 9.61 -13.40 -14.86
CA ASP A 103 10.65 -12.47 -15.33
C ASP A 103 10.51 -11.13 -14.59
N LYS A 104 9.29 -10.59 -14.50
CA LYS A 104 9.01 -9.37 -13.74
C LYS A 104 9.25 -9.56 -12.25
N LYS A 105 8.90 -10.72 -11.69
CA LYS A 105 9.24 -11.08 -10.29
C LYS A 105 10.75 -11.10 -10.05
N ALA A 106 11.52 -11.66 -10.98
CA ALA A 106 12.97 -11.67 -10.90
C ALA A 106 13.55 -10.25 -10.96
N GLU A 107 12.98 -9.39 -11.80
CA GLU A 107 13.38 -7.99 -11.87
C GLU A 107 13.04 -7.21 -10.58
N ILE A 108 11.84 -7.38 -10.03
CA ILE A 108 11.45 -6.83 -8.72
C ILE A 108 12.45 -7.25 -7.63
N ALA A 109 12.82 -8.53 -7.60
CA ALA A 109 13.80 -9.03 -6.63
C ALA A 109 15.15 -8.31 -6.78
N GLN A 110 15.65 -8.13 -8.00
CA GLN A 110 16.88 -7.39 -8.26
C GLN A 110 16.78 -5.91 -7.85
N ARG A 111 15.65 -5.27 -8.17
CA ARG A 111 15.40 -3.86 -7.79
C ARG A 111 15.36 -3.68 -6.27
N LEU A 112 14.73 -4.60 -5.53
CA LEU A 112 14.75 -4.59 -4.06
C LEU A 112 16.17 -4.75 -3.49
N GLU A 113 17.01 -5.61 -4.07
CA GLU A 113 18.42 -5.74 -3.68
C GLU A 113 19.23 -4.46 -3.94
N MET A 114 18.75 -3.52 -4.76
CA MET A 114 19.40 -2.23 -4.98
C MET A 114 18.96 -1.16 -3.97
N VAL A 115 17.79 -1.32 -3.34
CA VAL A 115 17.27 -0.37 -2.34
C VAL A 115 18.21 -0.32 -1.13
N PRO A 116 18.77 0.84 -0.75
CA PRO A 116 19.61 0.96 0.43
C PRO A 116 18.78 0.78 1.71
N PRO A 117 19.39 0.33 2.83
CA PRO A 117 18.70 0.34 4.12
C PRO A 117 18.38 1.78 4.56
N TYR A 118 17.26 1.97 5.27
CA TYR A 118 16.87 3.27 5.80
C TYR A 118 17.01 3.30 7.32
N GLY A 119 18.03 4.02 7.79
CA GLY A 119 18.36 4.13 9.20
C GLY A 119 18.54 2.75 9.86
N LYS A 120 18.06 2.60 11.08
CA LYS A 120 18.05 1.32 11.81
C LYS A 120 16.75 0.54 11.66
N ARG A 121 15.76 1.10 10.95
CA ARG A 121 14.38 0.59 10.90
C ARG A 121 14.19 -0.38 9.75
N VAL A 122 14.44 0.07 8.52
CA VAL A 122 14.26 -0.74 7.32
C VAL A 122 15.59 -1.44 6.99
N PRO A 123 15.68 -2.77 7.13
CA PRO A 123 16.89 -3.50 6.79
C PRO A 123 17.14 -3.47 5.28
N LYS A 124 18.34 -3.88 4.86
CA LYS A 124 18.58 -4.20 3.46
C LYS A 124 17.62 -5.32 3.04
N PHE A 125 16.88 -5.11 1.96
CA PHE A 125 16.00 -6.14 1.43
C PHE A 125 16.79 -7.33 0.93
N LYS A 126 16.28 -8.52 1.23
CA LYS A 126 16.66 -9.76 0.54
C LYS A 126 15.63 -9.98 -0.56
N GLY A 127 15.86 -9.43 -1.74
CA GLY A 127 14.86 -9.30 -2.80
C GLY A 127 14.22 -10.63 -3.19
N LYS A 128 15.02 -11.69 -3.36
CA LYS A 128 14.50 -13.04 -3.64
C LYS A 128 13.54 -13.53 -2.55
N ARG A 129 13.87 -13.30 -1.28
CA ARG A 129 13.01 -13.65 -0.15
C ARG A 129 11.72 -12.82 -0.17
N CYS A 130 11.82 -11.52 -0.43
CA CYS A 130 10.68 -10.61 -0.46
C CYS A 130 9.65 -11.02 -1.52
N VAL A 131 10.11 -11.60 -2.63
CA VAL A 131 9.26 -12.12 -3.71
C VAL A 131 8.73 -13.53 -3.40
N GLN A 132 9.58 -14.46 -2.99
CA GLN A 132 9.19 -15.87 -2.79
C GLN A 132 8.36 -16.11 -1.52
N LYS A 133 8.56 -15.27 -0.49
CA LYS A 133 7.90 -15.37 0.82
C LYS A 133 7.09 -14.11 1.10
N ALA A 134 6.40 -13.62 0.07
CA ALA A 134 5.68 -12.34 0.06
C ALA A 134 4.71 -12.14 1.23
N ALA A 135 4.06 -13.20 1.70
CA ALA A 135 3.11 -13.14 2.81
C ALA A 135 3.76 -13.30 4.20
N GLU A 136 5.03 -13.69 4.27
CA GLU A 136 5.78 -14.01 5.51
C GLU A 136 6.85 -12.96 5.84
N LEU A 137 6.75 -11.76 5.26
CA LEU A 137 7.69 -10.69 5.58
C LEU A 137 7.43 -10.18 6.99
N ASN A 138 8.49 -9.70 7.64
CA ASN A 138 8.35 -9.08 8.95
C ASN A 138 7.89 -7.62 8.82
N GLU A 139 7.48 -7.05 9.95
CA GLU A 139 7.05 -5.66 10.07
C GLU A 139 7.99 -4.65 9.41
N ARG A 140 9.31 -4.79 9.59
CA ARG A 140 10.29 -3.84 9.06
C ARG A 140 10.43 -3.94 7.55
N GLU A 141 10.26 -5.14 7.01
CA GLU A 141 10.26 -5.38 5.57
C GLU A 141 9.00 -4.78 4.93
N TYR A 142 7.82 -4.98 5.52
CA TYR A 142 6.61 -4.34 5.03
C TYR A 142 6.66 -2.82 5.19
N GLU A 143 7.14 -2.27 6.32
CA GLU A 143 7.37 -0.82 6.45
C GLU A 143 8.26 -0.29 5.33
N GLY A 144 9.33 -1.02 5.01
CA GLY A 144 10.20 -0.68 3.90
C GLY A 144 9.44 -0.69 2.56
N LEU A 145 8.69 -1.75 2.28
CA LEU A 145 7.94 -1.90 1.03
C LEU A 145 6.90 -0.79 0.87
N MET A 146 6.21 -0.40 1.94
CA MET A 146 5.28 0.73 1.95
C MET A 146 5.93 2.01 1.39
N ARG A 147 7.24 2.20 1.59
CA ARG A 147 7.98 3.39 1.14
C ARG A 147 8.65 3.22 -0.22
N THR A 148 8.96 1.99 -0.63
CA THR A 148 9.82 1.74 -1.81
C THR A 148 9.16 0.97 -2.93
N ALA A 149 8.02 0.32 -2.68
CA ALA A 149 7.32 -0.54 -3.64
C ALA A 149 7.01 0.22 -4.95
N MET A 150 6.59 1.49 -4.87
CA MET A 150 6.32 2.29 -6.07
C MET A 150 7.53 2.38 -7.02
N PHE A 151 8.72 2.59 -6.47
CA PHE A 151 9.94 2.74 -7.27
C PHE A 151 10.40 1.41 -7.87
N VAL A 152 10.26 0.31 -7.12
CA VAL A 152 10.66 -1.00 -7.63
C VAL A 152 9.67 -1.52 -8.67
N ALA A 153 8.38 -1.20 -8.53
CA ALA A 153 7.33 -1.63 -9.46
C ALA A 153 7.23 -0.77 -10.73
N MET A 154 7.71 0.47 -10.70
CA MET A 154 7.62 1.42 -11.82
C MET A 154 8.11 0.83 -13.15
N GLY A 155 7.28 0.89 -14.19
CA GLY A 155 7.59 0.32 -15.51
C GLY A 155 7.46 -1.20 -15.63
N LEU A 156 7.10 -1.91 -14.56
CA LEU A 156 6.78 -3.35 -14.59
C LEU A 156 5.28 -3.65 -14.47
N VAL A 157 4.56 -2.70 -13.85
CA VAL A 157 3.11 -2.70 -13.67
C VAL A 157 2.50 -1.47 -14.35
N PRO A 158 1.19 -1.46 -14.61
CA PRO A 158 0.49 -0.25 -15.07
C PRO A 158 0.66 0.94 -14.11
N ASP A 159 0.63 2.17 -14.64
CA ASP A 159 0.93 3.38 -13.87
C ASP A 159 0.00 3.58 -12.67
N PHE A 160 -1.28 3.28 -12.80
CA PHE A 160 -2.25 3.43 -11.71
C PHE A 160 -1.94 2.50 -10.51
N VAL A 161 -1.32 1.32 -10.72
CA VAL A 161 -0.82 0.48 -9.62
C VAL A 161 0.33 1.17 -8.88
N VAL A 162 1.17 1.92 -9.61
CA VAL A 162 2.22 2.75 -9.01
C VAL A 162 1.62 3.88 -8.18
N GLU A 163 0.50 4.47 -8.63
CA GLU A 163 -0.23 5.51 -7.89
C GLU A 163 -0.81 4.99 -6.58
N TRP A 164 -1.40 3.79 -6.56
CA TRP A 164 -1.89 3.16 -5.33
C TRP A 164 -0.77 2.96 -4.31
N TRP A 165 0.43 2.58 -4.77
CA TRP A 165 1.60 2.49 -3.89
C TRP A 165 2.09 3.86 -3.40
N ARG A 166 2.01 4.89 -4.25
CA ARG A 166 2.37 6.26 -3.88
C ARG A 166 1.45 6.77 -2.77
N GLU A 167 0.15 6.59 -2.91
CA GLU A 167 -0.86 6.99 -1.92
C GLU A 167 -0.67 6.27 -0.59
N LEU A 168 -0.50 4.95 -0.63
CA LEU A 168 -0.18 4.16 0.57
C LEU A 168 1.12 4.68 1.24
N GLY A 169 2.14 5.00 0.46
CA GLY A 169 3.38 5.58 0.95
C GLY A 169 3.19 6.94 1.60
N GLU A 170 2.36 7.82 1.03
CA GLU A 170 2.04 9.14 1.57
C GLU A 170 1.26 9.03 2.89
N VAL A 171 0.17 8.27 2.90
CA VAL A 171 -0.62 7.99 4.11
C VAL A 171 0.29 7.39 5.19
N GLY A 172 1.16 6.46 4.78
CA GLY A 172 2.15 5.83 5.64
C GLY A 172 3.10 6.83 6.28
N VAL A 173 3.70 7.74 5.51
CA VAL A 173 4.60 8.78 6.06
C VAL A 173 3.90 9.67 7.07
N MET A 174 2.63 10.00 6.85
CA MET A 174 1.90 10.98 7.67
C MET A 174 1.29 10.38 8.95
N ASN A 175 0.96 9.09 8.95
CA ASN A 175 0.27 8.44 10.06
C ASN A 175 1.11 7.38 10.78
N TRP A 176 2.37 7.14 10.36
CA TRP A 176 3.20 6.12 11.00
C TRP A 176 3.48 6.45 12.47
N GLU A 177 3.12 5.52 13.36
CA GLU A 177 3.35 5.64 14.80
C GLU A 177 4.76 5.15 15.16
N ASP A 178 5.53 6.02 15.83
CA ASP A 178 6.86 5.69 16.32
C ASP A 178 6.81 4.99 17.68
N GLU A 179 7.66 3.98 17.87
CA GLU A 179 7.87 3.36 19.19
C GLU A 179 8.46 4.40 20.17
N PRO A 180 7.86 4.61 21.35
CA PRO A 180 8.43 5.49 22.37
C PRO A 180 9.79 4.96 22.85
N GLY A 181 10.80 5.84 22.90
CA GLY A 181 12.11 5.52 23.50
C GLY A 181 13.19 5.04 22.54
N ARG A 182 13.13 5.45 21.27
CA ARG A 182 14.25 5.35 20.32
C ARG A 182 14.71 6.71 19.83
#